data_AF-A0A8E0WLW7-F1
#
_entry.id   AF-A0A8E0WLW7-F1
#
_cell.length_a   1.000
_cell.length_b   1.000
_cell.length_c   1.000
_cell.angle_alpha   90.00
_cell.angle_beta   90.00
_cell.angle_gamma   90.00
#
_symmetry.space_group_name_H-M   'P 1'
#
loop_
_entity.id
_entity.type
_entity.pdbx_description
1 polymer ?
#
loop_
_entity_poly.entity_id
_entity_poly.type
_entity_poly.pdbx_seq_one_letter_code
_entity_poly.pdbx_strand_id
1 'polypeptide(L)'
;MYLMSLWLQFIKGLSPLYAGLYMLPAAVFALIASLVMPYLLTRFTARVIMFSGLIFTTISLILPSILDYRDLLSNTIYLGLLGIGSSLCLSTTVTVMMNAVPAERSGGAAALQETAYELGNVLGIAIIMSITSFIIVTI
;
A
#
# COMPACT_ATOMS: atom_id res chain seq x y z
N MET A 1 5.03 0.18 -4.00
CA MET A 1 5.69 -1.14 -4.20
C MET A 1 6.46 -1.23 -5.51
N TYR A 2 5.91 -0.86 -6.68
CA TYR A 2 6.61 -0.87 -7.97
C TYR A 2 7.99 -0.20 -7.96
N LEU A 3 8.05 1.06 -7.53
CA LEU A 3 9.30 1.83 -7.48
C LEU A 3 10.39 1.13 -6.64
N MET A 4 9.99 0.56 -5.48
CA MET A 4 10.92 -0.15 -4.59
C MET A 4 11.51 -1.38 -5.28
N SER A 5 10.69 -2.14 -6.00
CA SER A 5 11.16 -3.29 -6.78
C SER A 5 12.17 -2.89 -7.85
N LEU A 6 11.90 -1.80 -8.58
CA LEU A 6 12.82 -1.28 -9.59
C LEU A 6 14.12 -0.78 -8.96
N TRP A 7 14.04 -0.08 -7.83
CA TRP A 7 15.22 0.39 -7.11
C TRP A 7 16.11 -0.76 -6.64
N LEU A 8 15.52 -1.83 -6.09
CA LEU A 8 16.26 -3.03 -5.67
C LEU A 8 16.96 -3.71 -6.85
N GLN A 9 16.31 -3.79 -8.01
CA GLN A 9 16.86 -4.47 -9.18
C GLN A 9 17.87 -3.63 -9.93
N PHE A 10 17.50 -2.40 -10.32
CA PHE A 10 18.30 -1.55 -11.20
C PHE A 10 19.38 -0.76 -10.45
N ILE A 11 19.13 -0.35 -9.20
CA ILE A 11 20.09 0.47 -8.42
C ILE A 11 20.89 -0.40 -7.45
N LYS A 12 20.25 -1.38 -6.80
CA LYS A 12 20.95 -2.30 -5.86
C LYS A 12 21.43 -3.60 -6.50
N GLY A 13 21.12 -3.86 -7.78
CA GLY A 13 21.62 -5.02 -8.52
C GLY A 13 21.09 -6.36 -8.02
N LEU A 14 19.99 -6.39 -7.24
CA LEU A 14 19.40 -7.63 -6.76
C LEU A 14 18.66 -8.35 -7.89
N SER A 15 18.66 -9.69 -7.83
CA SER A 15 17.84 -10.46 -8.77
C SER A 15 16.34 -10.22 -8.51
N PRO A 16 15.47 -10.42 -9.52
CA PRO A 16 14.03 -10.26 -9.38
C PRO A 16 13.44 -11.10 -8.24
N LEU A 17 13.97 -12.32 -8.03
CA LEU A 17 13.55 -13.19 -6.94
C LEU A 17 13.87 -12.58 -5.57
N TYR A 18 15.08 -12.06 -5.38
CA TYR A 18 15.46 -11.42 -4.13
C TYR A 18 14.68 -10.13 -3.89
N ALA A 19 14.43 -9.32 -4.91
CA ALA A 19 13.57 -8.14 -4.80
C ALA A 19 12.14 -8.52 -4.38
N GLY A 20 11.59 -9.61 -4.93
CA GLY A 20 10.30 -10.17 -4.52
C GLY A 20 10.28 -10.62 -3.06
N LEU A 21 11.28 -11.40 -2.65
CA LEU A 21 11.43 -11.86 -1.25
C LEU A 21 11.56 -10.68 -0.28
N TYR A 22 12.30 -9.66 -0.66
CA TYR A 22 12.47 -8.45 0.13
C TYR A 22 11.13 -7.74 0.39
N MET A 23 10.19 -7.79 -0.57
CA MET A 23 8.88 -7.16 -0.49
C MET A 23 7.82 -8.00 0.24
N LEU A 24 8.14 -9.23 0.65
CA LEU A 24 7.20 -10.13 1.34
C LEU A 24 6.56 -9.56 2.60
N PRO A 25 7.27 -8.83 3.49
CA PRO A 25 6.64 -8.32 4.70
C PRO A 25 5.40 -7.46 4.38
N ALA A 26 5.48 -6.58 3.39
CA ALA A 26 4.33 -5.78 2.99
C ALA A 26 3.12 -6.63 2.57
N ALA A 27 3.34 -7.70 1.79
CA ALA A 27 2.27 -8.61 1.38
C ALA A 27 1.65 -9.37 2.56
N VAL A 28 2.49 -9.91 3.45
CA VAL A 28 2.04 -10.67 4.63
C VAL A 28 1.23 -9.78 5.57
N PHE A 29 1.74 -8.60 5.89
CA PHE A 29 1.06 -7.67 6.78
C PHE A 29 -0.21 -7.06 6.16
N ALA A 30 -0.22 -6.81 4.84
CA ALA A 30 -1.42 -6.42 4.11
C ALA A 30 -2.51 -7.50 4.22
N LEU A 31 -2.15 -8.78 4.05
CA LEU A 31 -3.07 -9.90 4.20
C LEU A 31 -3.64 -9.98 5.63
N ILE A 32 -2.77 -9.88 6.65
CA ILE A 32 -3.20 -9.88 8.06
C ILE A 32 -4.17 -8.73 8.33
N ALA A 33 -3.84 -7.51 7.88
CA ALA A 33 -4.68 -6.34 8.08
C ALA A 33 -6.06 -6.50 7.40
N SER A 34 -6.10 -7.04 6.18
CA SER A 34 -7.35 -7.31 5.47
C SER A 34 -8.23 -8.34 6.19
N LEU A 35 -7.62 -9.40 6.75
CA LEU A 35 -8.34 -10.43 7.52
C LEU A 35 -8.88 -9.91 8.86
N VAL A 36 -8.14 -8.99 9.50
CA VAL A 36 -8.52 -8.41 10.79
C VAL A 36 -9.52 -7.25 10.62
N MET A 37 -9.66 -6.69 9.41
CA MET A 37 -10.53 -5.55 9.14
C MET A 37 -11.99 -5.72 9.60
N PRO A 38 -12.69 -6.84 9.31
CA PRO A 38 -14.09 -6.99 9.73
C PRO A 38 -14.24 -6.89 11.25
N TYR A 39 -13.29 -7.45 12.00
CA TYR A 39 -13.25 -7.33 13.45
C TYR A 39 -13.02 -5.88 13.91
N LEU A 40 -12.07 -5.16 13.29
CA LEU A 40 -11.82 -3.75 13.62
C LEU A 40 -13.05 -2.87 13.43
N LEU A 41 -13.84 -3.11 12.38
CA LEU A 41 -15.08 -2.38 12.12
C LEU A 41 -16.18 -2.64 13.16
N THR A 42 -16.11 -3.75 13.92
CA THR A 42 -17.02 -3.98 15.06
C THR A 42 -16.63 -3.18 16.31
N ARG A 43 -15.38 -2.70 16.39
CA ARG A 43 -14.80 -2.07 17.59
C ARG A 43 -14.53 -0.57 17.39
N PHE A 44 -14.25 -0.15 16.17
CA PHE A 44 -13.84 1.22 15.85
C PHE A 44 -14.65 1.77 14.67
N THR A 45 -14.73 3.09 14.59
CA THR A 45 -15.38 3.75 13.44
C THR A 45 -14.46 3.70 12.21
N ALA A 46 -15.06 3.66 11.02
CA ALA A 46 -14.33 3.72 9.74
C ALA A 46 -13.37 4.92 9.66
N ARG A 47 -13.74 6.06 10.25
CA ARG A 47 -12.89 7.26 10.31
C ARG A 47 -11.59 7.00 11.08
N VAL A 48 -11.66 6.36 12.24
CA VAL A 48 -10.49 6.06 13.08
C VAL A 48 -9.56 5.07 12.35
N ILE A 49 -10.14 4.05 11.71
CA ILE A 49 -9.37 3.05 10.96
C ILE A 49 -8.69 3.65 9.73
N MET A 50 -9.38 4.52 8.98
CA MET A 50 -8.76 5.25 7.87
C MET A 50 -7.63 6.15 8.35
N PHE A 51 -7.82 6.88 9.45
CA PHE A 51 -6.80 7.78 9.96
C PHE A 51 -5.54 7.02 10.43
N SER A 52 -5.71 5.87 11.11
CA SER A 52 -4.57 5.03 11.49
C SER A 52 -3.85 4.44 10.27
N GLY A 53 -4.61 3.98 9.26
CA GLY A 53 -4.03 3.49 8.00
C GLY A 53 -3.20 4.56 7.27
N LEU A 54 -3.68 5.80 7.24
CA LEU A 54 -2.95 6.94 6.68
C LEU A 54 -1.66 7.23 7.48
N ILE A 55 -1.71 7.23 8.81
CA ILE A 55 -0.53 7.40 9.66
C ILE A 55 0.51 6.31 9.39
N PHE A 56 0.11 5.05 9.37
CA PHE A 56 1.04 3.94 9.09
C PHE A 56 1.66 4.07 7.70
N THR A 57 0.86 4.46 6.70
CA THR A 57 1.34 4.72 5.34
C THR A 57 2.36 5.84 5.34
N THR A 58 2.08 6.99 5.98
CA THR A 58 3.02 8.12 6.06
C THR A 58 4.33 7.72 6.72
N ILE A 59 4.28 7.04 7.88
CA ILE A 59 5.48 6.58 8.59
C ILE A 59 6.29 5.63 7.71
N SER A 60 5.62 4.70 7.01
CA SER A 60 6.28 3.73 6.14
C SER A 60 7.05 4.35 4.98
N LEU A 61 6.62 5.53 4.50
CA LEU A 61 7.29 6.24 3.41
C LEU A 61 8.53 7.01 3.88
N ILE A 62 8.61 7.36 5.16
CA ILE A 62 9.72 8.15 5.73
C ILE A 62 10.84 7.24 6.24
N LEU A 63 10.48 6.11 6.86
CA LEU A 63 11.44 5.19 7.49
C LEU A 63 12.59 4.70 6.58
N PRO A 64 12.36 4.38 5.28
CA PRO A 64 13.44 3.94 4.38
C PRO A 64 14.53 4.99 4.15
N SER A 65 14.26 6.28 4.42
CA SER A 65 15.26 7.35 4.32
C SER A 65 16.20 7.42 5.53
N ILE A 66 15.89 6.70 6.60
CA ILE A 66 16.59 6.77 7.89
C ILE A 66 17.21 5.42 8.26
N LEU A 67 16.51 4.33 7.95
CA LEU A 67 16.91 2.98 8.32
C LEU A 67 17.70 2.29 7.20
N ASP A 68 18.59 1.37 7.60
CA ASP A 68 19.34 0.55 6.64
C ASP A 68 18.42 -0.49 6.01
N TYR A 69 18.33 -0.45 4.69
CA TYR A 69 17.57 -1.40 3.87
C TYR A 69 18.11 -2.85 4.00
N ARG A 70 19.38 -3.03 4.40
CA ARG A 70 19.97 -4.36 4.56
C ARG A 70 19.56 -5.03 5.87
N ASP A 71 19.14 -4.26 6.86
CA ASP A 71 18.67 -4.81 8.13
C ASP A 71 17.27 -5.40 7.94
N LEU A 72 17.15 -6.71 8.21
CA LEU A 72 15.91 -7.44 8.04
C LEU A 72 14.81 -6.89 8.95
N LEU A 73 15.16 -6.49 10.18
CA LEU A 73 14.20 -5.98 11.15
C LEU A 73 13.65 -4.62 10.68
N SER A 74 14.54 -3.71 10.27
CA SER A 74 14.17 -2.45 9.65
C SER A 74 13.27 -2.64 8.42
N ASN A 75 13.64 -3.55 7.52
CA ASN A 75 12.85 -3.88 6.34
C ASN A 75 11.43 -4.36 6.70
N THR A 76 11.33 -5.29 7.64
CA THR A 76 10.04 -5.80 8.11
C THR A 76 9.17 -4.70 8.70
N ILE A 77 9.75 -3.75 9.44
CA ILE A 77 8.99 -2.66 10.07
C ILE A 77 8.36 -1.76 9.01
N TYR A 78 9.16 -1.13 8.13
CA TYR A 78 8.59 -0.13 7.23
C TYR A 78 7.71 -0.77 6.14
N LEU A 79 8.07 -1.95 5.63
CA LEU A 79 7.20 -2.66 4.68
C LEU A 79 5.94 -3.21 5.36
N GLY A 80 6.07 -3.69 6.59
CA GLY A 80 4.91 -4.13 7.37
C GLY A 80 3.93 -2.99 7.59
N LEU A 81 4.41 -1.82 8.02
CA LEU A 81 3.59 -0.62 8.18
C LEU A 81 2.95 -0.19 6.86
N LEU A 82 3.68 -0.26 5.74
CA LEU A 82 3.13 0.03 4.41
C LEU A 82 1.95 -0.90 4.11
N GLY A 83 2.14 -2.22 4.29
CA GLY A 83 1.12 -3.23 4.03
C GLY A 83 -0.12 -3.06 4.91
N ILE A 84 0.08 -2.88 6.22
CA ILE A 84 -1.03 -2.59 7.15
C ILE A 84 -1.76 -1.33 6.71
N GLY A 85 -1.03 -0.22 6.54
CA GLY A 85 -1.61 1.09 6.23
C GLY A 85 -2.44 1.07 4.95
N SER A 86 -1.90 0.51 3.87
CA SER A 86 -2.58 0.41 2.58
C SER A 86 -3.83 -0.46 2.66
N SER A 87 -3.75 -1.63 3.32
CA SER A 87 -4.89 -2.53 3.45
C SER A 87 -5.98 -1.93 4.34
N LEU A 88 -5.62 -1.26 5.43
CA LEU A 88 -6.61 -0.61 6.28
C LEU A 88 -7.41 0.46 5.53
N CYS A 89 -6.72 1.29 4.75
CA CYS A 89 -7.37 2.30 3.92
C CYS A 89 -8.26 1.68 2.83
N LEU A 90 -7.73 0.70 2.08
CA LEU A 90 -8.43 0.08 0.97
C LEU A 90 -9.68 -0.67 1.46
N SER A 91 -9.51 -1.59 2.42
CA SER A 91 -10.62 -2.41 2.91
C SER A 91 -11.70 -1.58 3.59
N THR A 92 -11.34 -0.54 4.36
CA THR A 92 -12.33 0.35 4.97
C THR A 92 -13.12 1.11 3.90
N THR A 93 -12.45 1.61 2.86
CA THR A 93 -13.09 2.34 1.75
C THR A 93 -14.08 1.45 1.01
N VAL A 94 -13.68 0.23 0.65
CA VAL A 94 -14.55 -0.76 0.00
C VAL A 94 -15.78 -1.04 0.88
N THR A 95 -15.57 -1.36 2.15
CA THR A 95 -16.67 -1.71 3.06
C THR A 95 -17.64 -0.55 3.27
N VAL A 96 -17.14 0.68 3.47
CA VAL A 96 -18.00 1.86 3.64
C VAL A 96 -18.80 2.12 2.37
N MET A 97 -18.17 2.03 1.21
CA MET A 97 -18.85 2.27 -0.06
C MET A 97 -19.95 1.22 -0.31
N MET A 98 -19.65 -0.06 -0.12
CA MET A 98 -20.61 -1.13 -0.36
C MET A 98 -21.80 -1.08 0.62
N ASN A 99 -21.58 -0.64 1.86
CA ASN A 99 -22.68 -0.47 2.83
C ASN A 99 -23.56 0.76 2.56
N ALA A 100 -23.09 1.72 1.75
CA ALA A 100 -23.83 2.94 1.45
C ALA A 100 -24.84 2.78 0.30
N VAL A 101 -24.79 1.66 -0.44
CA VAL A 101 -25.68 1.38 -1.58
C VAL A 101 -26.56 0.16 -1.33
N PRO A 102 -27.81 0.14 -1.86
CA PRO A 102 -28.67 -1.05 -1.83
C PRO A 102 -28.00 -2.25 -2.52
N ALA A 103 -28.31 -3.46 -2.06
CA ALA A 103 -27.69 -4.70 -2.54
C ALA A 103 -27.85 -4.89 -4.06
N GLU A 104 -28.97 -4.46 -4.64
CA GLU A 104 -29.29 -4.54 -6.06
C GLU A 104 -28.37 -3.67 -6.93
N ARG A 105 -27.72 -2.66 -6.33
CA ARG A 105 -26.79 -1.75 -6.98
C ARG A 105 -25.33 -1.96 -6.57
N SER A 106 -25.05 -2.94 -5.71
CA SER A 106 -23.71 -3.22 -5.20
C SER A 106 -22.70 -3.55 -6.30
N GLY A 107 -23.12 -4.28 -7.34
CA GLY A 107 -22.27 -4.58 -8.50
C GLY A 107 -21.81 -3.33 -9.26
N GLY A 108 -22.72 -2.36 -9.46
CA GLY A 108 -22.37 -1.09 -10.12
C GLY A 108 -21.44 -0.22 -9.26
N ALA A 109 -21.66 -0.18 -7.95
CA ALA A 109 -20.78 0.53 -7.03
C ALA A 109 -19.39 -0.12 -6.94
N ALA A 110 -19.31 -1.44 -6.91
CA ALA A 110 -18.04 -2.18 -6.90
C ALA A 110 -17.24 -1.91 -8.19
N ALA A 111 -17.91 -1.95 -9.35
CA ALA A 111 -17.26 -1.62 -10.62
C ALA A 111 -16.71 -0.18 -10.64
N LEU A 112 -17.47 0.78 -10.12
CA LEU A 112 -17.01 2.17 -10.01
C LEU A 112 -15.82 2.31 -9.05
N GLN A 113 -15.85 1.61 -7.92
CA GLN A 113 -14.76 1.60 -6.93
C GLN A 113 -13.48 1.02 -7.52
N GLU A 114 -13.55 -0.12 -8.19
CA GLU A 114 -12.40 -0.74 -8.84
C GLU A 114 -11.85 0.17 -9.94
N THR A 115 -12.73 0.78 -10.75
CA THR A 115 -12.31 1.76 -11.77
C THR A 115 -11.58 2.95 -11.13
N ALA A 116 -12.12 3.51 -10.04
CA ALA A 116 -11.50 4.63 -9.34
C ALA A 116 -10.15 4.23 -8.70
N TYR A 117 -10.07 3.01 -8.15
CA TYR A 117 -8.85 2.46 -7.57
C TYR A 117 -7.76 2.29 -8.64
N GLU A 118 -8.08 1.67 -9.77
CA GLU A 118 -7.13 1.47 -10.87
C GLU A 118 -6.70 2.79 -11.51
N LEU A 119 -7.62 3.73 -11.72
CA LEU A 119 -7.26 5.07 -12.19
C LEU A 119 -6.28 5.76 -11.23
N GLY A 120 -6.57 5.73 -9.93
CA GLY A 120 -5.69 6.30 -8.91
C GLY A 120 -4.32 5.61 -8.87
N ASN A 121 -4.30 4.29 -8.97
CA ASN A 121 -3.09 3.48 -8.99
C ASN A 121 -2.20 3.82 -10.22
N VAL A 122 -2.78 3.81 -11.42
CA VAL A 122 -2.07 4.12 -12.66
C VAL A 122 -1.55 5.57 -12.66
N LEU A 123 -2.36 6.55 -12.25
CA LEU A 123 -1.93 7.94 -12.14
C LEU A 123 -0.82 8.13 -11.11
N GLY A 124 -0.95 7.48 -9.94
CA GLY A 124 0.06 7.53 -8.89
C GLY A 124 1.40 6.94 -9.36
N ILE A 125 1.37 5.77 -10.00
CA ILE A 125 2.56 5.17 -10.60
C ILE A 125 3.15 6.10 -11.66
N ALA A 126 2.34 6.63 -12.58
CA ALA A 126 2.81 7.48 -13.67
C ALA A 126 3.52 8.74 -13.15
N ILE A 127 2.96 9.42 -12.15
CA ILE A 127 3.55 10.62 -11.53
C ILE A 127 4.86 10.28 -10.83
N ILE A 128 4.86 9.27 -9.95
CA ILE A 128 6.04 8.88 -9.16
C ILE A 128 7.19 8.42 -10.06
N MET A 129 6.88 7.60 -11.06
CA MET A 129 7.88 7.12 -12.03
C MET A 129 8.42 8.25 -12.90
N SER A 130 7.57 9.19 -13.35
CA SER A 130 8.02 10.33 -14.16
C SER A 130 8.98 11.21 -13.38
N ILE A 131 8.67 11.53 -12.12
CA ILE A 131 9.56 12.29 -11.23
C ILE A 131 10.88 11.53 -11.03
N THR A 132 10.82 10.22 -10.75
CA THR A 132 12.03 9.44 -10.52
C THR A 132 12.90 9.33 -11.77
N SER A 133 12.30 9.09 -12.93
CA SER A 133 13.00 9.04 -14.22
C SER A 133 13.71 10.37 -14.51
N PHE A 134 13.01 11.50 -14.32
CA PHE A 134 13.59 12.82 -14.48
C PHE A 134 14.78 13.06 -13.55
N ILE A 135 14.68 12.66 -12.28
CA ILE A 135 15.79 12.78 -11.31
C ILE A 135 16.99 11.93 -11.74
N ILE A 136 16.78 10.67 -12.15
CA ILE A 136 17.85 9.75 -12.56
C ILE A 136 18.59 10.26 -13.81
N VAL A 137 17.89 10.88 -14.77
CA VAL A 137 18.51 11.42 -15.99
C VAL A 137 19.29 12.71 -15.74
N THR A 138 18.96 13.44 -14.67
CA THR A 138 19.58 14.73 -14.34
C THR A 138 20.87 14.61 -13.51
N ILE A 139 21.11 13.43 -12.90
CA ILE A 139 22.28 13.13 -12.05
C ILE A 139 23.26 12.26 -12.84
#